data_AF-A0A2G6PSC0-F1
#
_entry.id   AF-A0A2G6PSC0-F1
#
_cell.length_a   1.000
_cell.length_b   1.000
_cell.length_c   1.000
_cell.angle_alpha   90.00
_cell.angle_beta   90.00
_cell.angle_gamma   90.00
#
_symmetry.space_group_name_H-M   'P 1'
#
loop_
_entity.id
_entity.type
_entity.pdbx_description
1 polymer ?
#
loop_
_entity_poly.entity_id
_entity_poly.type
_entity_poly.pdbx_seq_one_letter_code
_entity_poly.pdbx_strand_id
1 'polypeptide(L)'
;MKKQLIAITLGATALLWSNEALSYYGPNDHSGISQGNTGNASSSQAKGANCAPSTARLTMEFNDVSAFIEQGGSMFQNRQDGTAAYEIPKGSGLKAIFAGALWMGGTDVNGQLKLAAVRYRTGNDFWPGPLSVDPSSGNYNPNAPVGDDAVRPFGGATIEPGQCIKYDEFYTIRKAEVIQFNIWWECSNGVATEGCDDVQQPSADVLNRIYNWPAHGDDIQFQQDYYLAPFYDRDGDGTYDPIGQGDHPWYDDILGRNDIICGVDRRISLFGDETHWWVFNDKGNIHTETGGDPIGMEIRAQAFAFATTDEVNRMTFYNYELINRGTQTLFNTYFSQYLDADIGNFSDDYAGCDVSRGLGYMFNGDLNDETNAGNTGYGENPPAIGVDFFEGPYQDA
;
A
#
# COMPACT_ATOMS: atom_id res chain seq x y z
N MET A 1 -56.45 -39.29 -39.16
CA MET A 1 -55.47 -38.18 -39.24
C MET A 1 -55.65 -37.37 -37.96
N LYS A 2 -54.81 -37.64 -36.95
CA LYS A 2 -53.66 -36.82 -36.50
C LYS A 2 -54.10 -35.43 -36.00
N LYS A 3 -53.76 -34.93 -34.81
CA LYS A 3 -53.06 -35.41 -33.61
C LYS A 3 -53.36 -34.33 -32.54
N GLN A 4 -53.72 -34.73 -31.32
CA GLN A 4 -53.65 -33.85 -30.14
C GLN A 4 -52.17 -33.60 -29.82
N LEU A 5 -51.79 -32.35 -29.57
CA LEU A 5 -50.48 -31.99 -29.06
C LEU A 5 -50.60 -31.70 -27.56
N ILE A 6 -50.08 -32.65 -26.80
CA ILE A 6 -49.69 -32.54 -25.41
C ILE A 6 -48.41 -31.70 -25.39
N ALA A 7 -48.41 -30.54 -24.75
CA ALA A 7 -47.20 -29.79 -24.42
C ALA A 7 -46.83 -30.13 -22.98
N ILE A 8 -45.87 -31.04 -22.84
CA ILE A 8 -45.08 -31.24 -21.63
C ILE A 8 -43.92 -30.24 -21.74
N THR A 9 -43.84 -29.26 -20.84
CA THR A 9 -42.61 -28.53 -20.57
C THR A 9 -42.06 -28.99 -19.22
N LEU A 10 -41.03 -29.84 -19.31
CA LEU A 10 -40.15 -30.17 -18.21
C LEU A 10 -39.51 -28.89 -17.65
N GLY A 11 -39.35 -28.84 -16.33
CA GLY A 11 -38.59 -27.81 -15.65
C GLY A 11 -37.13 -27.79 -16.09
N ALA A 12 -36.59 -26.59 -16.18
CA ALA A 12 -35.16 -26.33 -16.10
C ALA A 12 -34.99 -25.25 -15.04
N THR A 13 -34.64 -25.68 -13.83
CA THR A 13 -34.00 -24.86 -12.80
C THR A 13 -32.74 -24.27 -13.41
N ALA A 14 -32.75 -22.96 -13.67
CA ALA A 14 -31.54 -22.22 -13.98
C ALA A 14 -30.76 -22.01 -12.68
N LEU A 15 -29.89 -22.98 -12.35
CA LEU A 15 -28.72 -22.71 -11.54
C LEU A 15 -27.84 -21.76 -12.35
N LEU A 16 -27.82 -20.48 -11.99
CA LEU A 16 -26.84 -19.53 -12.49
C LEU A 16 -25.55 -19.78 -11.69
N TRP A 17 -24.61 -20.43 -12.34
CA TRP A 17 -23.25 -20.60 -11.83
C TRP A 17 -22.56 -19.24 -11.98
N SER A 18 -22.04 -18.72 -10.88
CA SER A 18 -21.13 -17.57 -10.83
C SER A 18 -19.97 -17.81 -11.81
N ASN A 19 -19.72 -16.84 -12.69
CA ASN A 19 -18.51 -16.85 -13.51
C ASN A 19 -17.31 -16.68 -12.58
N GLU A 20 -16.49 -17.72 -12.43
CA GLU A 20 -15.14 -17.55 -11.96
C GLU A 20 -14.42 -16.60 -12.94
N ALA A 21 -13.78 -15.56 -12.41
CA ALA A 21 -12.85 -14.74 -13.17
C ALA A 21 -11.65 -15.64 -13.55
N LEU A 22 -11.77 -16.29 -14.71
CA LEU A 22 -10.70 -17.10 -15.28
C LEU A 22 -9.60 -16.15 -15.80
N SER A 23 -8.44 -16.18 -15.15
CA SER A 23 -7.21 -15.66 -15.74
C SER A 23 -6.94 -16.42 -17.04
N TYR A 24 -6.74 -15.70 -18.13
CA TYR A 24 -6.41 -16.29 -19.43
C TYR A 24 -5.05 -17.00 -19.37
N TYR A 25 -5.05 -18.33 -19.44
CA TYR A 25 -3.83 -19.12 -19.64
C TYR A 25 -3.41 -19.03 -21.11
N GLY A 26 -2.20 -18.52 -21.34
CA GLY A 26 -1.61 -18.46 -22.66
C GLY A 26 -1.24 -19.86 -23.18
N PRO A 27 -1.05 -20.03 -24.51
CA PRO A 27 -0.73 -21.33 -25.11
C PRO A 27 0.56 -22.01 -24.62
N ASN A 28 1.37 -21.32 -23.80
CA ASN A 28 2.68 -21.79 -23.32
C ASN A 28 2.80 -21.78 -21.78
N ASP A 29 1.70 -21.61 -21.03
CA ASP A 29 1.78 -21.63 -19.57
C ASP A 29 1.92 -23.06 -19.06
N HIS A 30 3.07 -23.34 -18.45
CA HIS A 30 3.34 -24.62 -17.81
C HIS A 30 2.55 -24.73 -16.51
N SER A 31 1.58 -25.65 -16.46
CA SER A 31 0.95 -26.08 -15.22
C SER A 31 2.01 -26.68 -14.30
N GLY A 32 2.44 -25.95 -13.27
CA GLY A 32 3.34 -26.43 -12.23
C GLY A 32 2.66 -27.46 -11.34
N ILE A 33 2.45 -28.67 -11.85
CA ILE A 33 2.09 -29.83 -11.02
C ILE A 33 3.38 -30.38 -10.43
N SER A 34 3.53 -30.25 -9.12
CA SER A 34 4.63 -30.83 -8.35
C SER A 34 4.62 -32.36 -8.49
N GLN A 35 5.56 -32.93 -9.24
CA GLN A 35 5.96 -34.32 -9.07
C GLN A 35 7.16 -34.37 -8.13
N GLY A 36 6.95 -34.98 -6.96
CA GLY A 36 7.99 -35.23 -5.98
C GLY A 36 9.11 -36.09 -6.57
N ASN A 37 10.35 -35.65 -6.38
CA ASN A 37 11.52 -36.47 -6.65
C ASN A 37 12.41 -36.52 -5.40
N THR A 38 12.51 -37.71 -4.83
CA THR A 38 13.41 -38.07 -3.75
C THR A 38 14.83 -38.22 -4.29
N GLY A 39 15.76 -37.34 -3.89
CA GLY A 39 17.19 -37.63 -4.05
C GLY A 39 18.12 -36.41 -4.12
N ASN A 40 19.09 -36.42 -3.21
CA ASN A 40 20.31 -35.60 -3.11
C ASN A 40 20.19 -34.14 -2.63
N ALA A 41 20.55 -34.00 -1.35
CA ALA A 41 20.96 -32.75 -0.71
C ALA A 41 22.18 -32.15 -1.42
N SER A 42 21.90 -31.35 -2.45
CA SER A 42 22.74 -30.24 -2.87
C SER A 42 22.24 -29.02 -2.11
N SER A 43 23.12 -28.29 -1.44
CA SER A 43 22.80 -27.05 -0.75
C SER A 43 22.25 -26.03 -1.76
N SER A 44 20.94 -26.01 -1.95
CA SER A 44 20.24 -24.94 -2.63
C SER A 44 20.50 -23.66 -1.84
N GLN A 45 21.28 -22.74 -2.41
CA GLN A 45 21.27 -21.36 -1.95
C GLN A 45 19.81 -20.92 -1.85
N ALA A 46 19.37 -20.59 -0.64
CA ALA A 46 18.03 -20.08 -0.42
C ALA A 46 17.84 -18.86 -1.33
N LYS A 47 16.84 -18.91 -2.21
CA LYS A 47 16.51 -17.81 -3.15
C LYS A 47 15.94 -16.57 -2.44
N GLY A 48 15.86 -16.57 -1.11
CA GLY A 48 15.34 -15.47 -0.30
C GLY A 48 16.14 -15.26 0.99
N ALA A 49 16.03 -14.06 1.57
CA ALA A 49 16.77 -13.62 2.74
C ALA A 49 16.37 -14.31 4.07
N ASN A 50 15.38 -15.21 4.05
CA ASN A 50 14.78 -15.85 5.24
C ASN A 50 14.10 -14.86 6.19
N CYS A 51 13.52 -13.77 5.66
CA CYS A 51 12.67 -12.91 6.47
C CYS A 51 11.42 -13.64 6.96
N ALA A 52 11.06 -13.38 8.22
CA ALA A 52 9.79 -13.83 8.79
C ALA A 52 8.63 -13.02 8.18
N PRO A 53 7.42 -13.60 8.09
CA PRO A 53 6.22 -12.85 7.74
C PRO A 53 6.03 -11.63 8.65
N SER A 54 5.57 -10.51 8.07
CA SER A 54 5.26 -9.30 8.84
C SER A 54 4.18 -9.59 9.89
N THR A 55 4.26 -8.89 11.01
CA THR A 55 3.30 -8.98 12.13
C THR A 55 2.71 -7.63 12.50
N ALA A 56 3.33 -6.53 12.09
CA ALA A 56 2.77 -5.20 12.32
C ALA A 56 1.46 -5.01 11.58
N ARG A 57 0.52 -4.42 12.32
CA ARG A 57 -0.85 -4.13 11.91
C ARG A 57 -1.28 -2.80 12.51
N LEU A 58 -2.12 -2.10 11.79
CA LEU A 58 -2.65 -0.79 12.17
C LEU A 58 -4.12 -0.72 11.78
N THR A 59 -4.94 -0.03 12.58
CA THR A 59 -6.30 0.36 12.17
C THR A 59 -6.32 1.86 12.03
N MET A 60 -6.58 2.35 10.82
CA MET A 60 -6.79 3.77 10.56
C MET A 60 -8.16 4.15 11.11
N GLU A 61 -8.22 5.13 12.00
CA GLU A 61 -9.47 5.54 12.67
C GLU A 61 -9.59 7.07 12.78
N PHE A 62 -8.90 7.82 11.91
CA PHE A 62 -8.87 9.29 12.00
C PHE A 62 -10.21 9.93 11.59
N ASN A 63 -10.81 9.46 10.49
CA ASN A 63 -12.06 9.98 9.94
C ASN A 63 -13.25 9.02 10.22
N ASP A 64 -14.35 9.09 9.45
CA ASP A 64 -15.55 8.24 9.62
C ASP A 64 -15.33 6.79 9.14
N VAL A 65 -14.09 6.40 8.83
CA VAL A 65 -13.71 5.04 8.43
C VAL A 65 -12.87 4.39 9.52
N SER A 66 -13.08 3.09 9.76
CA SER A 66 -12.12 2.20 10.43
C SER A 66 -11.56 1.22 9.41
N ALA A 67 -10.30 1.39 9.02
CA ALA A 67 -9.65 0.55 8.00
C ALA A 67 -8.42 -0.17 8.56
N PHE A 68 -8.50 -1.50 8.61
CA PHE A 68 -7.37 -2.34 9.03
C PHE A 68 -6.35 -2.52 7.89
N ILE A 69 -5.06 -2.33 8.19
CA ILE A 69 -3.95 -2.56 7.27
C ILE A 69 -2.81 -3.31 7.95
N GLU A 70 -2.06 -4.09 7.18
CA GLU A 70 -0.90 -4.83 7.66
C GLU A 70 0.35 -4.49 6.85
N GLN A 71 1.51 -4.58 7.51
CA GLN A 71 2.78 -4.14 6.95
C GLN A 71 3.13 -4.90 5.65
N GLY A 72 2.86 -6.21 5.62
CA GLY A 72 3.09 -7.10 4.47
C GLY A 72 2.08 -6.96 3.31
N GLY A 73 1.48 -5.78 3.14
CA GLY A 73 0.69 -5.42 1.95
C GLY A 73 -0.76 -5.90 1.92
N SER A 74 -1.22 -6.68 2.90
CA SER A 74 -2.64 -7.04 3.05
C SER A 74 -3.41 -5.97 3.82
N MET A 75 -4.67 -5.78 3.44
CA MET A 75 -5.56 -4.76 3.96
C MET A 75 -6.97 -5.33 4.13
N PHE A 76 -7.75 -4.67 4.99
CA PHE A 76 -9.20 -4.79 5.14
C PHE A 76 -9.71 -6.13 5.65
N GLN A 77 -8.83 -7.06 6.01
CA GLN A 77 -9.20 -8.38 6.49
C GLN A 77 -8.67 -8.66 7.89
N ASN A 78 -9.56 -9.05 8.80
CA ASN A 78 -9.15 -9.74 10.02
C ASN A 78 -8.97 -11.23 9.71
N ARG A 79 -7.73 -11.61 9.40
CA ARG A 79 -7.37 -12.98 9.00
C ARG A 79 -7.54 -14.02 10.09
N GLN A 80 -7.44 -13.61 11.36
CA GLN A 80 -7.59 -14.54 12.49
C GLN A 80 -9.04 -15.04 12.59
N ASP A 81 -10.00 -14.15 12.35
CA ASP A 81 -11.43 -14.45 12.46
C ASP A 81 -12.07 -14.72 11.08
N GLY A 82 -11.35 -14.46 9.98
CA GLY A 82 -11.85 -14.61 8.61
C GLY A 82 -12.96 -13.64 8.29
N THR A 83 -12.86 -12.39 8.77
CA THR A 83 -13.92 -11.37 8.67
C THR A 83 -13.42 -10.07 8.06
N ALA A 84 -14.34 -9.30 7.47
CA ALA A 84 -14.09 -7.97 6.94
C ALA A 84 -13.71 -6.97 8.06
N ALA A 85 -12.80 -6.06 7.75
CA ALA A 85 -12.21 -5.09 8.67
C ALA A 85 -12.07 -3.68 8.08
N TYR A 86 -12.81 -3.40 6.99
CA TYR A 86 -13.10 -2.03 6.56
C TYR A 86 -14.52 -1.67 6.97
N GLU A 87 -14.66 -0.72 7.90
CA GLU A 87 -15.94 -0.32 8.50
C GLU A 87 -16.28 1.12 8.19
N ILE A 88 -17.51 1.34 7.73
CA ILE A 88 -18.03 2.67 7.46
C ILE A 88 -19.57 2.68 7.62
N PRO A 89 -20.16 3.61 8.38
CA PRO A 89 -19.52 4.55 9.30
C PRO A 89 -18.78 3.83 10.43
N LYS A 90 -17.66 4.40 10.88
CA LYS A 90 -16.89 3.84 12.00
C LYS A 90 -17.73 3.72 13.26
N GLY A 91 -17.68 2.56 13.91
CA GLY A 91 -18.45 2.23 15.11
C GLY A 91 -19.86 1.68 14.85
N SER A 92 -20.26 1.51 13.58
CA SER A 92 -21.55 0.95 13.21
C SER A 92 -21.59 -0.59 13.25
N GLY A 93 -20.44 -1.25 13.14
CA GLY A 93 -20.35 -2.69 12.89
C GLY A 93 -20.65 -3.12 11.45
N LEU A 94 -20.94 -2.18 10.55
CA LEU A 94 -21.19 -2.43 9.12
C LEU A 94 -19.87 -2.43 8.35
N LYS A 95 -19.56 -3.52 7.68
CA LYS A 95 -18.31 -3.67 6.90
C LYS A 95 -18.60 -3.49 5.43
N ALA A 96 -17.65 -2.93 4.68
CA ALA A 96 -17.81 -2.68 3.23
C ALA A 96 -16.81 -3.43 2.36
N ILE A 97 -15.65 -3.79 2.92
CA ILE A 97 -14.55 -4.43 2.18
C ILE A 97 -13.99 -5.55 3.03
N PHE A 98 -13.90 -6.75 2.44
CA PHE A 98 -13.40 -7.95 3.07
C PHE A 98 -11.89 -8.07 3.02
N ALA A 99 -11.30 -7.73 1.87
CA ALA A 99 -9.86 -7.83 1.67
C ALA A 99 -9.38 -6.82 0.63
N GLY A 100 -8.12 -6.41 0.73
CA GLY A 100 -7.42 -5.71 -0.33
C GLY A 100 -5.92 -5.92 -0.23
N ALA A 101 -5.21 -5.75 -1.34
CA ALA A 101 -3.76 -5.85 -1.38
C ALA A 101 -3.17 -5.22 -2.65
N LEU A 102 -1.89 -4.86 -2.59
CA LEU A 102 -1.13 -4.46 -3.77
C LEU A 102 -0.75 -5.69 -4.60
N TRP A 103 -1.07 -5.68 -5.88
CA TRP A 103 -0.61 -6.67 -6.87
C TRP A 103 0.30 -5.99 -7.87
N MET A 104 1.43 -6.63 -8.16
CA MET A 104 2.39 -6.12 -9.13
C MET A 104 3.10 -7.26 -9.85
N GLY A 105 3.35 -7.07 -11.14
CA GLY A 105 4.04 -8.06 -11.95
C GLY A 105 4.50 -7.55 -13.29
N GLY A 106 5.34 -8.34 -13.95
CA GLY A 106 5.86 -8.06 -15.27
C GLY A 106 6.75 -9.20 -15.75
N THR A 107 7.50 -8.96 -16.81
CA THR A 107 8.42 -9.95 -17.39
C THR A 107 9.85 -9.45 -17.37
N ASP A 108 10.81 -10.31 -17.08
CA ASP A 108 12.23 -9.98 -17.25
C ASP A 108 12.64 -9.94 -18.74
N VAL A 109 13.93 -9.64 -19.00
CA VAL A 109 14.52 -9.62 -20.35
C VAL A 109 14.37 -10.93 -21.14
N ASN A 110 14.12 -12.06 -20.45
CA ASN A 110 13.92 -13.37 -21.05
C ASN A 110 12.44 -13.76 -21.16
N GLY A 111 11.52 -12.84 -20.85
CA GLY A 111 10.08 -13.09 -20.86
C GLY A 111 9.60 -13.93 -19.67
N GLN A 112 10.39 -14.09 -18.60
CA GLN A 112 9.95 -14.84 -17.42
C GLN A 112 9.09 -13.95 -16.52
N LEU A 113 7.94 -14.48 -16.08
CA LEU A 113 7.03 -13.78 -15.17
C LEU A 113 7.70 -13.53 -13.82
N LYS A 114 7.66 -12.27 -13.38
CA LYS A 114 7.94 -11.83 -12.01
C LYS A 114 6.64 -11.28 -11.42
N LEU A 115 6.26 -11.73 -10.23
CA LEU A 115 4.92 -11.47 -9.69
C LEU A 115 4.97 -11.45 -8.17
N ALA A 116 4.34 -10.45 -7.55
CA ALA A 116 3.97 -10.42 -6.15
C ALA A 116 2.49 -10.03 -6.05
N ALA A 117 1.63 -10.91 -5.54
CA ALA A 117 0.20 -10.67 -5.51
C ALA A 117 -0.48 -11.42 -4.35
N VAL A 118 -0.55 -10.77 -3.18
CA VAL A 118 -1.20 -11.34 -2.01
C VAL A 118 -2.72 -11.24 -2.15
N ARG A 119 -3.48 -12.34 -2.00
CA ARG A 119 -4.94 -12.29 -2.03
C ARG A 119 -5.54 -12.29 -0.62
N TYR A 120 -5.38 -13.38 0.11
CA TYR A 120 -5.90 -13.54 1.48
C TYR A 120 -4.79 -13.78 2.51
N ARG A 121 -3.54 -13.65 2.06
CA ARG A 121 -2.33 -13.81 2.88
C ARG A 121 -2.30 -15.13 3.64
N THR A 122 -2.59 -16.19 2.88
CA THR A 122 -2.40 -17.61 3.27
C THR A 122 -0.94 -18.05 3.11
N GLY A 123 -0.19 -17.33 2.27
CA GLY A 123 1.26 -17.25 2.16
C GLY A 123 1.71 -15.78 2.17
N ASN A 124 2.95 -15.54 1.74
CA ASN A 124 3.56 -14.21 1.70
C ASN A 124 4.31 -14.03 0.39
N ASP A 125 4.15 -12.84 -0.19
CA ASP A 125 4.96 -12.33 -1.30
C ASP A 125 5.62 -10.99 -0.94
N PHE A 126 5.35 -10.47 0.26
CA PHE A 126 5.89 -9.20 0.77
C PHE A 126 6.50 -9.36 2.17
N TRP A 127 7.55 -8.58 2.44
CA TRP A 127 8.27 -8.55 3.71
C TRP A 127 8.65 -7.12 4.09
N PRO A 128 8.78 -6.81 5.40
CA PRO A 128 9.19 -5.49 5.83
C PRO A 128 10.58 -5.07 5.36
N GLY A 129 10.77 -3.76 5.24
CA GLY A 129 12.07 -3.12 5.12
C GLY A 129 12.52 -2.78 3.69
N PRO A 130 13.48 -1.86 3.56
CA PRO A 130 14.09 -1.47 2.30
C PRO A 130 15.09 -2.52 1.82
N LEU A 131 15.27 -2.59 0.50
CA LEU A 131 16.25 -3.48 -0.11
C LEU A 131 17.62 -2.78 -0.25
N SER A 132 18.67 -3.58 -0.32
CA SER A 132 20.03 -3.12 -0.59
C SER A 132 20.19 -2.61 -2.02
N VAL A 133 21.05 -1.61 -2.17
CA VAL A 133 21.36 -0.88 -3.39
C VAL A 133 22.88 -0.72 -3.52
N ASP A 134 23.35 -0.25 -4.66
CA ASP A 134 24.61 0.48 -4.74
C ASP A 134 24.28 1.96 -4.51
N PRO A 135 24.69 2.59 -3.39
CA PRO A 135 24.35 3.98 -3.10
C PRO A 135 24.80 4.98 -4.18
N SER A 136 25.74 4.60 -5.05
CA SER A 136 26.26 5.45 -6.13
C SER A 136 25.57 5.27 -7.49
N SER A 137 24.61 4.34 -7.60
CA SER A 137 23.97 3.98 -8.88
C SER A 137 22.85 4.91 -9.35
N GLY A 138 22.34 5.77 -8.48
CA GLY A 138 21.25 6.71 -8.75
C GLY A 138 21.71 8.18 -8.79
N ASN A 139 20.82 9.07 -9.22
CA ASN A 139 21.03 10.53 -9.23
C ASN A 139 19.94 11.29 -8.43
N TYR A 140 19.00 10.57 -7.79
CA TYR A 140 17.94 11.19 -6.99
C TYR A 140 18.52 12.02 -5.83
N ASN A 141 18.09 13.27 -5.72
CA ASN A 141 18.42 14.18 -4.63
C ASN A 141 17.17 14.99 -4.23
N PRO A 142 16.61 14.81 -3.02
CA PRO A 142 15.39 15.50 -2.62
C PRO A 142 15.59 17.00 -2.29
N ASN A 143 16.84 17.48 -2.17
CA ASN A 143 17.14 18.88 -1.82
C ASN A 143 16.90 19.86 -2.99
N ALA A 144 16.53 19.35 -4.16
CA ALA A 144 16.11 20.14 -5.32
C ALA A 144 14.93 19.44 -6.02
N PRO A 145 14.13 20.17 -6.83
CA PRO A 145 13.10 19.55 -7.66
C PRO A 145 13.66 18.42 -8.53
N VAL A 146 12.96 17.29 -8.59
CA VAL A 146 13.41 16.11 -9.36
C VAL A 146 12.50 15.86 -10.55
N GLY A 147 13.11 15.63 -11.71
CA GLY A 147 12.41 15.39 -12.97
C GLY A 147 12.14 13.91 -13.24
N ASP A 148 11.81 13.63 -14.50
CA ASP A 148 11.56 12.28 -15.00
C ASP A 148 12.81 11.44 -15.22
N ASP A 149 13.97 12.10 -15.27
CA ASP A 149 15.31 11.52 -15.36
C ASP A 149 15.90 11.13 -13.99
N ALA A 150 15.14 11.34 -12.91
CA ALA A 150 15.54 10.95 -11.57
C ALA A 150 15.48 9.42 -11.39
N VAL A 151 16.61 8.84 -11.04
CA VAL A 151 16.82 7.42 -10.78
C VAL A 151 17.20 7.26 -9.32
N ARG A 152 16.37 6.54 -8.56
CA ARG A 152 16.72 6.13 -7.20
C ARG A 152 17.81 5.05 -7.25
N PRO A 153 18.68 4.95 -6.23
CA PRO A 153 19.70 3.91 -6.16
C PRO A 153 19.13 2.49 -6.36
N PHE A 154 19.86 1.63 -7.06
CA PHE A 154 19.54 0.23 -7.31
C PHE A 154 20.81 -0.63 -7.18
N GLY A 155 20.68 -1.95 -7.13
CA GLY A 155 21.82 -2.84 -6.95
C GLY A 155 21.42 -4.27 -6.58
N GLY A 156 21.92 -4.73 -5.43
CA GLY A 156 21.75 -6.12 -4.99
C GLY A 156 20.30 -6.55 -4.82
N ALA A 157 19.43 -5.61 -4.43
CA ALA A 157 18.04 -5.86 -4.08
C ALA A 157 17.93 -7.04 -3.09
N THR A 158 18.72 -7.01 -2.03
CA THR A 158 18.71 -8.03 -0.97
C THR A 158 18.36 -7.40 0.36
N ILE A 159 18.02 -8.21 1.35
CA ILE A 159 17.75 -7.73 2.70
C ILE A 159 18.28 -8.75 3.70
N GLU A 160 18.49 -8.35 4.95
CA GLU A 160 18.83 -9.26 6.05
C GLU A 160 17.63 -9.44 6.98
N PRO A 161 17.45 -10.63 7.61
CA PRO A 161 16.33 -10.87 8.53
C PRO A 161 16.18 -9.83 9.65
N GLY A 162 17.29 -9.30 10.16
CA GLY A 162 17.26 -8.26 11.18
C GLY A 162 16.63 -6.95 10.70
N GLN A 163 16.77 -6.62 9.41
CA GLN A 163 16.14 -5.45 8.81
C GLN A 163 14.64 -5.65 8.64
N CYS A 164 14.21 -6.86 8.27
CA CYS A 164 12.78 -7.19 8.24
C CYS A 164 12.13 -7.04 9.62
N ILE A 165 12.82 -7.38 10.72
CA ILE A 165 12.28 -7.17 12.07
C ILE A 165 12.28 -5.67 12.43
N LYS A 166 13.35 -4.95 12.07
CA LYS A 166 13.49 -3.51 12.36
C LYS A 166 12.36 -2.68 11.75
N TYR A 167 12.00 -2.96 10.49
CA TYR A 167 11.01 -2.18 9.74
C TYR A 167 9.59 -2.80 9.75
N ASP A 168 9.34 -3.84 10.57
CA ASP A 168 7.99 -4.38 10.79
C ASP A 168 7.20 -3.46 11.73
N GLU A 169 6.97 -2.23 11.27
CA GLU A 169 6.25 -1.19 12.00
C GLU A 169 5.61 -0.16 11.05
N PHE A 170 4.74 0.69 11.59
CA PHE A 170 4.15 1.84 10.89
C PHE A 170 4.57 3.13 11.58
N TYR A 171 5.09 4.08 10.80
CA TYR A 171 5.51 5.39 11.28
C TYR A 171 4.35 6.37 11.12
N THR A 172 3.59 6.54 12.20
CA THR A 172 2.43 7.44 12.24
C THR A 172 2.88 8.87 12.54
N ILE A 173 2.34 9.84 11.81
CA ILE A 173 2.55 11.26 12.08
C ILE A 173 1.31 12.05 11.68
N ARG A 174 1.09 13.19 12.35
CA ARG A 174 -0.01 14.10 12.01
C ARG A 174 0.53 15.44 11.54
N LYS A 175 -0.13 15.99 10.52
CA LYS A 175 0.22 17.32 9.96
C LYS A 175 0.21 18.40 11.03
N ALA A 176 -0.81 18.41 11.90
CA ALA A 176 -0.91 19.38 13.00
C ALA A 176 0.24 19.27 14.02
N GLU A 177 0.76 18.06 14.26
CA GLU A 177 1.89 17.83 15.17
C GLU A 177 3.20 18.36 14.59
N VAL A 178 3.40 18.18 13.28
CA VAL A 178 4.54 18.74 12.55
C VAL A 178 4.48 20.27 12.52
N ILE A 179 3.30 20.84 12.28
CA ILE A 179 3.08 22.29 12.35
C ILE A 179 3.43 22.83 13.74
N GLN A 180 2.91 22.20 14.80
CA GLN A 180 3.19 22.60 16.18
C GLN A 180 4.69 22.53 16.49
N PHE A 181 5.34 21.42 16.11
CA PHE A 181 6.77 21.24 16.31
C PHE A 181 7.59 22.32 15.61
N ASN A 182 7.28 22.61 14.34
CA ASN A 182 8.02 23.61 13.59
C ASN A 182 7.91 25.00 14.23
N ILE A 183 6.68 25.47 14.52
CA ILE A 183 6.47 26.76 15.18
C ILE A 183 7.22 26.79 16.53
N TRP A 184 7.06 25.76 17.36
CA TRP A 184 7.73 25.69 18.66
C TRP A 184 9.26 25.75 18.55
N TRP A 185 9.83 24.97 17.63
CA TRP A 185 11.28 24.90 17.43
C TRP A 185 11.83 26.24 16.95
N GLU A 186 11.17 26.87 15.97
CA GLU A 186 11.56 28.18 15.42
C GLU A 186 11.53 29.26 16.51
N CYS A 187 10.45 29.35 17.28
CA CYS A 187 10.34 30.31 18.39
C CYS A 187 11.40 30.06 19.48
N SER A 188 11.70 28.80 19.78
CA SER A 188 12.72 28.42 20.78
C SER A 188 14.14 28.75 20.33
N ASN A 189 14.37 28.83 19.02
CA ASN A 189 15.68 29.15 18.41
C ASN A 189 15.77 30.60 17.91
N GLY A 190 14.80 31.46 18.25
CA GLY A 190 14.83 32.89 17.93
C GLY A 190 14.56 33.22 16.46
N VAL A 191 13.96 32.28 15.70
CA VAL A 191 13.45 32.54 14.35
C VAL A 191 12.11 33.28 14.46
N ALA A 192 11.95 34.34 13.65
CA ALA A 192 10.74 35.15 13.67
C ALA A 192 9.60 34.43 12.94
N THR A 193 8.70 33.83 13.72
CA THR A 193 7.60 32.99 13.22
C THR A 193 6.26 33.43 13.82
N GLU A 194 5.20 33.36 13.03
CA GLU A 194 3.83 33.61 13.51
C GLU A 194 3.38 32.47 14.45
N GLY A 195 2.69 32.80 15.54
CA GLY A 195 2.19 31.81 16.50
C GLY A 195 3.09 31.56 17.72
N CYS A 196 4.22 32.27 17.85
CA CYS A 196 5.10 32.15 19.02
C CYS A 196 4.45 32.51 20.36
N ASP A 197 3.38 33.32 20.36
CA ASP A 197 2.72 33.77 21.59
C ASP A 197 1.94 32.63 22.28
N ASP A 198 1.41 31.68 21.51
CA ASP A 198 0.51 30.63 22.00
C ASP A 198 1.10 29.22 21.92
N VAL A 199 2.17 29.03 21.12
CA VAL A 199 2.72 27.69 20.86
C VAL A 199 3.25 27.04 22.14
N GLN A 200 2.83 25.80 22.36
CA GLN A 200 3.35 24.95 23.43
C GLN A 200 4.31 23.92 22.85
N GLN A 201 5.30 23.53 23.66
CA GLN A 201 6.17 22.40 23.33
C GLN A 201 5.32 21.16 23.00
N PRO A 202 5.61 20.45 21.91
CA PRO A 202 4.94 19.18 21.61
C PRO A 202 5.11 18.17 22.74
N SER A 203 4.16 17.25 22.87
CA SER A 203 4.25 16.20 23.88
C SER A 203 5.47 15.30 23.66
N ALA A 204 5.91 14.58 24.70
CA ALA A 204 7.03 13.65 24.58
C ALA A 204 6.79 12.60 23.49
N ASP A 205 5.55 12.13 23.31
CA ASP A 205 5.20 11.17 22.26
C ASP A 205 5.32 11.77 20.86
N VAL A 206 4.90 13.03 20.68
CA VAL A 206 5.07 13.73 19.40
C VAL A 206 6.55 13.93 19.09
N LEU A 207 7.32 14.42 20.06
CA LEU A 207 8.77 14.60 19.90
C LEU A 207 9.45 13.27 19.58
N ASN A 208 9.08 12.17 20.25
CA ASN A 208 9.63 10.85 19.96
C ASN A 208 9.32 10.39 18.53
N ARG A 209 8.12 10.64 18.00
CA ARG A 209 7.78 10.28 16.61
C ARG A 209 8.57 11.10 15.59
N ILE A 210 8.74 12.40 15.84
CA ILE A 210 9.55 13.27 14.98
C ILE A 210 11.03 12.88 15.07
N TYR A 211 11.58 12.70 16.27
CA TYR A 211 13.01 12.39 16.45
C TYR A 211 13.42 11.03 15.90
N ASN A 212 12.51 10.06 15.90
CA ASN A 212 12.76 8.72 15.37
C ASN A 212 12.16 8.51 13.98
N TRP A 213 11.84 9.59 13.25
CA TRP A 213 11.35 9.49 11.88
C TRP A 213 12.39 8.75 11.01
N PRO A 214 12.00 7.76 10.18
CA PRO A 214 12.92 6.94 9.42
C PRO A 214 13.37 7.66 8.13
N ALA A 215 13.87 8.89 8.28
CA ALA A 215 14.35 9.72 7.17
C ALA A 215 15.46 9.03 6.37
N HIS A 216 16.31 8.24 7.04
CA HIS A 216 17.46 7.59 6.43
C HIS A 216 17.47 6.07 6.53
N GLY A 217 17.87 5.44 5.44
CA GLY A 217 18.37 4.07 5.44
C GLY A 217 19.84 4.02 5.89
N ASP A 218 20.31 2.82 6.23
CA ASP A 218 21.72 2.58 6.55
C ASP A 218 22.50 2.20 5.28
N ASP A 219 23.13 3.20 4.67
CA ASP A 219 23.86 3.12 3.41
C ASP A 219 25.26 2.48 3.56
N ILE A 220 25.79 2.38 4.79
CA ILE A 220 27.12 1.85 5.07
C ILE A 220 27.08 0.35 5.37
N GLN A 221 26.26 -0.06 6.33
CA GLN A 221 26.23 -1.45 6.80
C GLN A 221 25.30 -2.30 5.94
N PHE A 222 24.12 -1.80 5.63
CA PHE A 222 23.07 -2.55 4.92
C PHE A 222 22.89 -2.10 3.47
N GLN A 223 23.66 -1.10 3.03
CA GLN A 223 23.62 -0.54 1.68
C GLN A 223 22.19 -0.14 1.29
N GLN A 224 21.44 0.47 2.21
CA GLN A 224 20.09 0.95 1.94
C GLN A 224 20.15 2.33 1.27
N ASP A 225 19.06 2.72 0.62
CA ASP A 225 18.92 4.08 0.09
C ASP A 225 18.97 5.10 1.23
N TYR A 226 19.85 6.09 1.12
CA TYR A 226 20.07 7.10 2.15
C TYR A 226 18.84 7.97 2.37
N TYR A 227 18.05 8.28 1.34
CA TYR A 227 16.81 9.03 1.49
C TYR A 227 15.63 8.07 1.50
N LEU A 228 15.10 7.77 2.69
CA LEU A 228 14.07 6.75 2.89
C LEU A 228 12.67 7.36 3.02
N ALA A 229 12.26 7.82 4.21
CA ALA A 229 11.00 8.54 4.37
C ALA A 229 11.15 10.05 4.09
N PRO A 230 10.13 10.73 3.52
CA PRO A 230 10.21 12.16 3.24
C PRO A 230 10.43 13.01 4.49
N PHE A 231 11.37 13.95 4.43
CA PHE A 231 11.63 14.93 5.48
C PHE A 231 12.01 16.29 4.91
N TYR A 232 11.72 17.34 5.66
CA TYR A 232 12.09 18.71 5.36
C TYR A 232 13.45 18.96 5.99
N ASP A 233 14.45 19.11 5.14
CA ASP A 233 15.83 19.47 5.45
C ASP A 233 15.94 21.00 5.51
N ARG A 234 16.02 21.57 6.71
CA ARG A 234 15.98 23.02 6.89
C ARG A 234 17.27 23.71 6.45
N ASP A 235 18.41 23.12 6.76
CA ASP A 235 19.73 23.71 6.48
C ASP A 235 20.33 23.24 5.15
N GLY A 236 19.71 22.24 4.52
CA GLY A 236 20.05 21.75 3.19
C GLY A 236 21.26 20.82 3.17
N ASP A 237 21.67 20.28 4.33
CA ASP A 237 22.86 19.44 4.47
C ASP A 237 22.63 17.96 4.11
N GLY A 238 21.37 17.58 3.91
CA GLY A 238 20.91 16.25 3.53
C GLY A 238 20.71 15.29 4.71
N THR A 239 21.05 15.68 5.94
CA THR A 239 20.99 14.87 7.16
C THR A 239 19.78 15.28 8.01
N TYR A 240 19.05 14.30 8.53
CA TYR A 240 17.92 14.56 9.42
C TYR A 240 18.37 14.87 10.85
N ASP A 241 18.36 16.16 11.22
CA ASP A 241 18.60 16.66 12.57
C ASP A 241 17.40 17.46 13.13
N PRO A 242 16.39 16.78 13.68
CA PRO A 242 15.23 17.44 14.24
C PRO A 242 15.55 18.22 15.54
N ILE A 243 16.64 17.93 16.24
CA ILE A 243 16.97 18.61 17.49
C ILE A 243 17.74 19.89 17.22
N GLY A 244 18.83 19.77 16.46
CA GLY A 244 19.75 20.87 16.18
C GLY A 244 19.30 21.80 15.06
N GLN A 245 18.58 21.29 14.05
CA GLN A 245 18.15 22.06 12.87
C GLN A 245 16.63 22.14 12.70
N GLY A 246 15.87 21.39 13.50
CA GLY A 246 14.41 21.47 13.45
C GLY A 246 13.84 20.87 12.16
N ASP A 247 14.58 19.92 11.57
CA ASP A 247 14.08 19.06 10.50
C ASP A 247 12.87 18.27 10.98
N HIS A 248 12.00 17.90 10.06
CA HIS A 248 10.75 17.23 10.41
C HIS A 248 10.18 16.43 9.24
N PRO A 249 9.24 15.50 9.49
CA PRO A 249 8.51 14.81 8.44
C PRO A 249 7.87 15.82 7.47
N TRP A 250 8.04 15.61 6.16
CA TRP A 250 7.74 16.64 5.18
C TRP A 250 6.29 16.62 4.72
N TYR A 251 5.51 17.58 5.20
CA TYR A 251 4.28 17.99 4.53
C TYR A 251 4.59 19.20 3.67
N ASP A 252 4.26 19.13 2.39
CA ASP A 252 4.56 20.21 1.44
C ASP A 252 3.55 21.35 1.47
N ASP A 253 2.44 21.22 2.20
CA ASP A 253 1.32 22.18 2.20
C ASP A 253 1.13 22.89 3.55
N ILE A 254 2.21 23.08 4.32
CA ILE A 254 2.16 23.68 5.66
C ILE A 254 2.94 24.99 5.77
N LEU A 255 2.44 25.91 6.60
CA LEU A 255 3.13 27.15 6.95
C LEU A 255 3.52 28.01 5.74
N GLY A 256 2.68 27.99 4.69
CA GLY A 256 2.93 28.72 3.44
C GLY A 256 4.07 28.16 2.59
N ARG A 257 4.61 26.98 2.94
CA ARG A 257 5.50 26.20 2.10
C ARG A 257 4.66 25.41 1.11
N ASN A 258 5.19 25.29 -0.11
CA ASN A 258 4.63 24.60 -1.27
C ASN A 258 5.76 24.48 -2.28
N ASP A 259 6.71 23.61 -1.94
CA ASP A 259 7.98 23.43 -2.63
C ASP A 259 7.86 22.46 -3.82
N ILE A 260 6.84 21.60 -3.85
CA ILE A 260 6.58 20.66 -4.94
C ILE A 260 5.61 21.29 -5.94
N ILE A 261 6.09 21.47 -7.17
CA ILE A 261 5.24 21.89 -8.28
C ILE A 261 4.62 20.64 -8.92
N CYS A 262 3.30 20.49 -8.75
CA CYS A 262 2.55 19.36 -9.29
C CYS A 262 2.79 19.17 -10.80
N GLY A 263 2.97 17.91 -11.23
CA GLY A 263 3.09 17.52 -12.63
C GLY A 263 4.48 17.67 -13.24
N VAL A 264 5.44 18.30 -12.55
CA VAL A 264 6.84 18.42 -13.02
C VAL A 264 7.85 17.97 -11.99
N ASP A 265 7.59 18.20 -10.70
CA ASP A 265 8.43 17.73 -9.61
C ASP A 265 7.91 16.38 -9.11
N ARG A 266 8.74 15.35 -9.20
CA ARG A 266 8.41 13.96 -8.81
C ARG A 266 8.83 13.62 -7.39
N ARG A 267 9.22 14.61 -6.56
CA ARG A 267 9.43 14.39 -5.13
C ARG A 267 8.09 14.03 -4.48
N ILE A 268 8.14 13.11 -3.53
CA ILE A 268 6.98 12.66 -2.76
C ILE A 268 7.08 13.22 -1.34
N SER A 269 6.04 13.94 -0.92
CA SER A 269 5.84 14.41 0.45
C SER A 269 4.79 13.53 1.17
N LEU A 270 4.51 13.87 2.42
CA LEU A 270 3.44 13.26 3.20
C LEU A 270 2.10 13.92 2.89
N PHE A 271 1.05 13.12 2.83
CA PHE A 271 -0.31 13.57 2.53
C PHE A 271 -1.28 13.32 3.69
N GLY A 272 -2.42 14.01 3.68
CA GLY A 272 -3.44 13.89 4.71
C GLY A 272 -3.12 14.63 6.00
N ASP A 273 -4.06 14.61 6.94
CA ASP A 273 -3.90 15.20 8.27
C ASP A 273 -3.37 14.19 9.29
N GLU A 274 -3.62 12.90 9.05
CA GLU A 274 -2.96 11.76 9.69
C GLU A 274 -2.39 10.85 8.60
N THR A 275 -1.11 10.52 8.72
CA THR A 275 -0.35 9.72 7.77
C THR A 275 0.32 8.57 8.50
N HIS A 276 0.30 7.40 7.90
CA HIS A 276 1.04 6.22 8.34
C HIS A 276 1.97 5.82 7.22
N TRP A 277 3.28 5.97 7.42
CA TRP A 277 4.29 5.61 6.44
C TRP A 277 4.94 4.27 6.81
N TRP A 278 5.25 3.43 5.82
CA TRP A 278 6.03 2.21 6.01
C TRP A 278 6.74 1.79 4.72
N VAL A 279 7.71 0.89 4.85
CA VAL A 279 8.46 0.35 3.71
C VAL A 279 8.48 -1.18 3.73
N PHE A 280 8.23 -1.80 2.60
CA PHE A 280 8.25 -3.24 2.42
C PHE A 280 8.78 -3.61 1.04
N ASN A 281 8.99 -4.89 0.78
CA ASN A 281 9.60 -5.39 -0.44
C ASN A 281 9.09 -6.78 -0.79
N ASP A 282 9.34 -7.22 -2.03
CA ASP A 282 8.97 -8.56 -2.48
C ASP A 282 10.11 -9.59 -2.50
N LYS A 283 11.25 -9.30 -1.85
CA LYS A 283 12.46 -10.15 -1.96
C LYS A 283 13.03 -10.59 -0.60
N GLY A 284 12.25 -10.47 0.47
CA GLY A 284 12.61 -10.93 1.81
C GLY A 284 12.62 -12.47 1.96
N ASN A 285 11.81 -13.20 1.19
CA ASN A 285 11.86 -14.66 1.15
C ASN A 285 11.26 -15.20 -0.17
N ILE A 286 11.13 -16.54 -0.27
CA ILE A 286 10.38 -17.18 -1.36
C ILE A 286 8.90 -16.78 -1.30
N HIS A 287 8.32 -16.48 -2.45
CA HIS A 287 6.88 -16.22 -2.58
C HIS A 287 6.11 -17.51 -2.35
N THR A 288 5.14 -17.45 -1.45
CA THR A 288 4.36 -18.62 -1.03
C THR A 288 2.86 -18.45 -1.25
N GLU A 289 2.37 -17.23 -1.52
CA GLU A 289 0.99 -17.06 -1.95
C GLU A 289 0.89 -17.32 -3.46
N THR A 290 1.67 -16.61 -4.28
CA THR A 290 1.64 -16.79 -5.73
C THR A 290 2.57 -17.89 -6.23
N GLY A 291 3.66 -18.14 -5.50
CA GLY A 291 4.78 -18.94 -6.01
C GLY A 291 5.54 -18.27 -7.16
N GLY A 292 5.29 -16.98 -7.40
CA GLY A 292 5.98 -16.17 -8.42
C GLY A 292 7.46 -16.00 -8.12
N ASP A 293 8.25 -15.72 -9.16
CA ASP A 293 9.62 -15.27 -8.95
C ASP A 293 9.60 -13.81 -8.47
N PRO A 294 10.41 -13.44 -7.45
CA PRO A 294 10.46 -12.08 -6.94
C PRO A 294 11.04 -11.12 -7.98
N ILE A 295 10.53 -9.90 -7.98
CA ILE A 295 10.93 -8.78 -8.82
C ILE A 295 12.22 -8.14 -8.28
N GLY A 296 12.33 -7.97 -6.96
CA GLY A 296 13.32 -7.07 -6.34
C GLY A 296 12.79 -5.64 -6.22
N MET A 297 11.49 -5.53 -5.98
CA MET A 297 10.78 -4.28 -5.81
C MET A 297 10.78 -3.89 -4.33
N GLU A 298 11.14 -2.64 -4.05
CA GLU A 298 10.86 -1.95 -2.79
C GLU A 298 9.62 -1.08 -2.97
N ILE A 299 8.75 -1.09 -1.98
CA ILE A 299 7.54 -0.29 -1.92
C ILE A 299 7.65 0.63 -0.72
N ARG A 300 7.63 1.94 -0.96
CA ARG A 300 7.44 2.94 0.10
C ARG A 300 5.99 3.35 0.06
N ALA A 301 5.31 3.13 1.16
CA ALA A 301 3.87 3.28 1.25
C ALA A 301 3.51 4.34 2.27
N GLN A 302 2.45 5.07 1.98
CA GLN A 302 1.74 5.85 2.97
C GLN A 302 0.25 5.63 2.83
N ALA A 303 -0.42 5.47 3.97
CA ALA A 303 -1.87 5.48 4.09
C ALA A 303 -2.26 6.72 4.88
N PHE A 304 -3.27 7.46 4.41
CA PHE A 304 -3.62 8.75 5.00
C PHE A 304 -5.10 9.05 4.92
N ALA A 305 -5.53 9.97 5.80
CA ALA A 305 -6.89 10.45 5.91
C ALA A 305 -6.92 11.96 6.19
N PHE A 306 -8.04 12.60 5.85
CA PHE A 306 -8.25 14.04 6.08
C PHE A 306 -9.32 14.28 7.15
N ALA A 307 -9.15 15.36 7.91
CA ALA A 307 -10.14 15.86 8.87
C ALA A 307 -11.10 16.81 8.16
N THR A 308 -12.11 16.25 7.50
CA THR A 308 -13.14 17.04 6.81
C THR A 308 -14.54 16.73 7.32
N THR A 309 -15.51 17.56 6.95
CA THR A 309 -16.94 17.34 7.26
C THR A 309 -17.76 16.95 6.04
N ASP A 310 -17.10 16.76 4.89
CA ASP A 310 -17.69 16.40 3.61
C ASP A 310 -17.46 14.91 3.30
N GLU A 311 -17.70 14.50 2.06
CA GLU A 311 -17.58 13.12 1.62
C GLU A 311 -16.15 12.55 1.75
N VAL A 312 -15.12 13.39 1.80
CA VAL A 312 -13.71 12.96 2.00
C VAL A 312 -13.52 12.34 3.39
N ASN A 313 -14.35 12.72 4.36
CA ASN A 313 -14.38 12.13 5.70
C ASN A 313 -14.74 10.64 5.69
N ARG A 314 -15.20 10.11 4.54
CA ARG A 314 -15.60 8.72 4.31
C ARG A 314 -14.67 7.98 3.34
N MET A 315 -13.47 8.51 3.12
CA MET A 315 -12.48 7.95 2.20
C MET A 315 -11.18 7.60 2.91
N THR A 316 -10.45 6.63 2.38
CA THR A 316 -9.07 6.30 2.79
C THR A 316 -8.17 6.39 1.57
N PHE A 317 -6.98 6.93 1.75
CA PHE A 317 -6.06 7.19 0.65
C PHE A 317 -4.75 6.44 0.84
N TYR A 318 -4.15 6.04 -0.28
CA TYR A 318 -2.89 5.31 -0.32
C TYR A 318 -2.01 5.91 -1.42
N ASN A 319 -0.73 6.04 -1.13
CA ASN A 319 0.30 6.37 -2.12
C ASN A 319 1.43 5.35 -2.00
N TYR A 320 1.87 4.83 -3.15
CA TYR A 320 2.89 3.80 -3.25
C TYR A 320 3.97 4.27 -4.23
N GLU A 321 5.21 4.40 -3.75
CA GLU A 321 6.38 4.48 -4.60
C GLU A 321 6.91 3.07 -4.84
N LEU A 322 6.85 2.62 -6.10
CA LEU A 322 7.34 1.31 -6.53
C LEU A 322 8.73 1.47 -7.15
N ILE A 323 9.76 0.98 -6.46
CA ILE A 323 11.14 1.17 -6.85
C ILE A 323 11.77 -0.19 -7.17
N ASN A 324 12.09 -0.41 -8.45
CA ASN A 324 12.87 -1.56 -8.84
C ASN A 324 14.32 -1.37 -8.35
N ARG A 325 14.67 -2.04 -7.25
CA ARG A 325 16.02 -2.00 -6.68
C ARG A 325 16.96 -2.97 -7.37
N GLY A 326 16.46 -3.86 -8.23
CA GLY A 326 17.29 -4.82 -8.94
C GLY A 326 18.02 -4.20 -10.13
N THR A 327 19.05 -4.87 -10.61
CA THR A 327 19.75 -4.50 -11.85
C THR A 327 19.04 -4.96 -13.12
N GLN A 328 17.93 -5.69 -12.99
CA GLN A 328 17.17 -6.24 -14.11
C GLN A 328 16.01 -5.33 -14.46
N THR A 329 15.91 -4.93 -15.73
CA THR A 329 14.75 -4.21 -16.24
C THR A 329 13.53 -5.12 -16.24
N LEU A 330 12.42 -4.61 -15.71
CA LEU A 330 11.11 -5.25 -15.76
C LEU A 330 10.33 -4.65 -16.94
N PHE A 331 9.79 -5.51 -17.81
CA PHE A 331 8.99 -5.15 -18.98
C PHE A 331 7.54 -5.54 -18.78
N ASN A 332 6.63 -4.92 -19.54
CA ASN A 332 5.19 -5.20 -19.46
C ASN A 332 4.70 -5.17 -18.01
N THR A 333 5.04 -4.09 -17.30
CA THR A 333 4.77 -3.95 -15.87
C THR A 333 3.32 -3.55 -15.65
N TYR A 334 2.64 -4.26 -14.75
CA TYR A 334 1.29 -3.98 -14.31
C TYR A 334 1.26 -3.85 -12.80
N PHE A 335 0.46 -2.90 -12.31
CA PHE A 335 0.14 -2.74 -10.91
C PHE A 335 -1.38 -2.69 -10.76
N SER A 336 -1.88 -3.17 -9.64
CA SER A 336 -3.30 -3.13 -9.32
C SER A 336 -3.51 -3.10 -7.82
N GLN A 337 -4.61 -2.49 -7.41
CA GLN A 337 -5.16 -2.65 -6.08
C GLN A 337 -6.21 -3.76 -6.16
N TYR A 338 -5.87 -4.95 -5.66
CA TYR A 338 -6.88 -5.98 -5.44
C TYR A 338 -7.83 -5.53 -4.33
N LEU A 339 -9.11 -5.77 -4.53
CA LEU A 339 -10.16 -5.47 -3.56
C LEU A 339 -11.29 -6.50 -3.68
N ASP A 340 -11.68 -7.04 -2.54
CA ASP A 340 -12.81 -7.94 -2.34
C ASP A 340 -13.86 -7.20 -1.52
N ALA A 341 -14.95 -6.82 -2.17
CA ALA A 341 -16.04 -6.10 -1.51
C ALA A 341 -16.87 -7.06 -0.66
N ASP A 342 -17.38 -6.56 0.46
CA ASP A 342 -18.31 -7.27 1.35
C ASP A 342 -19.19 -6.18 1.96
N ILE A 343 -20.11 -5.65 1.15
CA ILE A 343 -21.02 -4.56 1.54
C ILE A 343 -22.10 -5.19 2.39
N GLY A 344 -21.76 -5.39 3.67
CA GLY A 344 -22.61 -6.13 4.60
C GLY A 344 -22.74 -7.60 4.20
N ASN A 345 -23.68 -7.93 3.34
CA ASN A 345 -23.88 -9.28 2.82
C ASN A 345 -23.06 -9.56 1.55
N PHE A 346 -21.91 -10.21 1.70
CA PHE A 346 -21.10 -10.70 0.57
C PHE A 346 -21.85 -11.51 -0.51
N SER A 347 -23.02 -12.09 -0.23
CA SER A 347 -23.66 -13.03 -1.16
C SER A 347 -24.38 -12.38 -2.33
N ASP A 348 -24.56 -11.06 -2.29
CA ASP A 348 -25.24 -10.27 -3.31
C ASP A 348 -24.49 -8.99 -3.67
N ASP A 349 -23.17 -8.98 -3.49
CA ASP A 349 -22.29 -7.93 -4.00
C ASP A 349 -21.97 -8.11 -5.50
N TYR A 350 -22.12 -7.02 -6.26
CA TYR A 350 -21.79 -6.96 -7.67
C TYR A 350 -20.69 -5.93 -7.93
N ALA A 351 -19.79 -6.25 -8.85
CA ALA A 351 -18.75 -5.33 -9.30
C ALA A 351 -19.06 -4.75 -10.68
N GLY A 352 -18.70 -3.48 -10.87
CA GLY A 352 -18.79 -2.77 -12.14
C GLY A 352 -17.57 -1.87 -12.36
N CYS A 353 -17.45 -1.35 -13.58
CA CYS A 353 -16.45 -0.35 -13.91
C CYS A 353 -17.08 0.81 -14.67
N ASP A 354 -16.66 2.02 -14.34
CA ASP A 354 -16.93 3.23 -15.10
C ASP A 354 -15.64 3.72 -15.73
N VAL A 355 -15.42 3.27 -16.97
CA VAL A 355 -14.23 3.60 -17.76
C VAL A 355 -14.06 5.11 -17.96
N SER A 356 -15.15 5.87 -18.04
CA SER A 356 -15.08 7.31 -18.25
C SER A 356 -14.55 8.07 -17.04
N ARG A 357 -14.73 7.50 -15.85
CA ARG A 357 -14.26 8.05 -14.56
C ARG A 357 -13.00 7.37 -14.04
N GLY A 358 -12.52 6.30 -14.67
CA GLY A 358 -11.42 5.50 -14.12
C GLY A 358 -11.80 4.68 -12.89
N LEU A 359 -13.10 4.54 -12.59
CA LEU A 359 -13.61 4.05 -11.32
C LEU A 359 -14.00 2.57 -11.40
N GLY A 360 -13.42 1.74 -10.53
CA GLY A 360 -14.01 0.45 -10.16
C GLY A 360 -15.03 0.66 -9.04
N TYR A 361 -16.19 0.02 -9.09
CA TYR A 361 -17.20 0.16 -8.04
C TYR A 361 -17.87 -1.16 -7.71
N MET A 362 -18.36 -1.28 -6.48
CA MET A 362 -19.13 -2.42 -6.01
C MET A 362 -20.41 -1.94 -5.32
N PHE A 363 -21.48 -2.72 -5.45
CA PHE A 363 -22.81 -2.35 -5.00
C PHE A 363 -23.67 -3.59 -4.68
N ASN A 364 -24.65 -3.39 -3.80
CA ASN A 364 -25.61 -4.41 -3.41
C ASN A 364 -26.54 -4.82 -4.57
N GLY A 365 -26.99 -6.08 -4.58
CA GLY A 365 -27.81 -6.65 -5.64
C GLY A 365 -29.21 -6.04 -5.77
N ASP A 366 -29.74 -5.52 -4.67
CA ASP A 366 -30.99 -4.78 -4.63
C ASP A 366 -30.94 -3.59 -3.65
N LEU A 367 -32.11 -3.04 -3.29
CA LEU A 367 -32.22 -1.86 -2.44
C LEU A 367 -32.13 -2.16 -0.94
N ASN A 368 -31.96 -3.41 -0.51
CA ASN A 368 -31.90 -3.79 0.89
C ASN A 368 -30.80 -4.83 1.13
N ASP A 369 -29.76 -4.45 1.87
CA ASP A 369 -28.70 -5.38 2.23
C ASP A 369 -29.03 -6.08 3.57
N GLU A 370 -29.41 -7.37 3.52
CA GLU A 370 -29.79 -8.13 4.71
C GLU A 370 -28.61 -8.67 5.52
N THR A 371 -28.78 -8.81 6.84
CA THR A 371 -27.83 -9.61 7.63
C THR A 371 -27.74 -11.06 7.12
N ASN A 372 -26.53 -11.52 6.81
CA ASN A 372 -26.27 -12.88 6.35
C ASN A 372 -25.01 -13.47 7.01
N ALA A 373 -25.05 -14.76 7.36
CA ALA A 373 -23.92 -15.52 7.91
C ALA A 373 -23.15 -14.86 9.09
N GLY A 374 -23.79 -13.94 9.83
CA GLY A 374 -23.17 -13.21 10.93
C GLY A 374 -22.60 -11.83 10.55
N ASN A 375 -22.57 -11.50 9.25
CA ASN A 375 -22.29 -10.15 8.78
C ASN A 375 -23.56 -9.30 8.85
N THR A 376 -23.41 -8.10 9.42
CA THR A 376 -24.52 -7.14 9.52
C THR A 376 -24.66 -6.39 8.20
N GLY A 377 -25.80 -6.55 7.53
CA GLY A 377 -26.15 -5.78 6.35
C GLY A 377 -26.52 -4.32 6.66
N TYR A 378 -26.28 -3.43 5.70
CA TYR A 378 -26.61 -2.00 5.73
C TYR A 378 -28.11 -1.72 5.71
N GLY A 379 -28.94 -2.69 5.34
CA GLY A 379 -30.39 -2.53 5.21
C GLY A 379 -30.78 -1.70 3.99
N GLU A 380 -31.90 -0.98 4.11
CA GLU A 380 -32.49 -0.20 3.01
C GLU A 380 -31.59 0.95 2.53
N ASN A 381 -31.41 1.05 1.21
CA ASN A 381 -30.54 1.98 0.50
C ASN A 381 -29.05 1.81 0.89
N PRO A 382 -28.47 0.62 0.65
CA PRO A 382 -27.08 0.35 0.98
C PRO A 382 -26.14 1.25 0.16
N PRO A 383 -24.92 1.53 0.68
CA PRO A 383 -23.94 2.31 -0.05
C PRO A 383 -23.40 1.53 -1.26
N ALA A 384 -22.79 2.25 -2.19
CA ALA A 384 -21.83 1.69 -3.14
C ALA A 384 -20.42 2.13 -2.73
N ILE A 385 -19.43 1.27 -2.95
CA ILE A 385 -18.02 1.60 -2.76
C ILE A 385 -17.34 1.83 -4.10
N GLY A 386 -16.30 2.66 -4.11
CA GLY A 386 -15.53 3.00 -5.30
C GLY A 386 -14.04 2.99 -5.02
N VAL A 387 -13.26 2.57 -6.02
CA VAL A 387 -11.80 2.56 -6.01
C VAL A 387 -11.31 3.24 -7.28
N ASP A 388 -10.45 4.24 -7.11
CA ASP A 388 -9.93 5.07 -8.19
C ASP A 388 -8.43 5.35 -7.97
N PHE A 389 -7.72 5.61 -9.07
CA PHE A 389 -6.33 6.04 -9.07
C PHE A 389 -6.26 7.53 -9.44
N PHE A 390 -5.97 8.38 -8.46
CA PHE A 390 -5.79 9.82 -8.70
C PHE A 390 -4.49 10.12 -9.45
N GLU A 391 -3.51 9.24 -9.33
CA GLU A 391 -2.23 9.32 -10.03
C GLU A 391 -1.79 7.91 -10.43
N GLY A 392 -1.45 7.75 -11.70
CA GLY A 392 -0.90 6.51 -12.24
C GLY A 392 0.64 6.53 -12.26
N PRO A 393 1.27 5.42 -12.66
CA PRO A 393 2.71 5.37 -12.84
C PRO A 393 3.13 6.40 -13.90
N TYR A 394 4.24 7.06 -13.64
CA TYR A 394 4.84 7.91 -14.65
C TYR A 394 5.24 7.06 -15.86
N GLN A 395 4.73 7.42 -17.03
CA GLN A 395 5.09 6.74 -18.26
C GLN A 395 6.58 6.97 -18.57
N ASP A 396 7.26 5.92 -19.02
CA ASP A 396 8.60 6.05 -19.62
C ASP A 396 8.51 7.02 -20.82
N ALA A 397 9.51 7.90 -20.97
CA ALA A 397 9.56 8.93 -22.00
C ALA A 397 9.58 8.39 -23.44
#